data_AF-M8CT63-F1
#
_entry.id   AF-M8CT63-F1
#
_cell.length_a   1.000
_cell.length_b   1.000
_cell.length_c   1.000
_cell.angle_alpha   90.00
_cell.angle_beta   90.00
_cell.angle_gamma   90.00
#
_symmetry.space_group_name_H-M   'P 1'
#
loop_
_entity.id
_entity.type
_entity.pdbx_description
1 polymer ?
#
loop_
_entity_poly.entity_id
_entity_poly.type
_entity_poly.pdbx_seq_one_letter_code
_entity_poly.pdbx_strand_id
1 'polypeptide(L)'
;SPVKMTFNIKGGKDIRKAGVYYLNEKTNQWEYVGGKIDKGTNTITFEAKHFSTYGVFEYNKEFKDVTKDNWAYDVVNVLASRHIIKGVDSETFVPNAKITRAEFAALMIRALGIEEEPYKGEFNDVREGAWYANAIEAAYKAGIMLGDGKNMRPDDPITREEMTAVIMRVYGKLAEYKEDSIGNTTFSDNN
;
A
#
# COMPACT_ATOMS: atom_id res chain seq x y z
N SER A 1 -4.78 22.32 -8.60
CA SER A 1 -5.46 21.42 -7.64
C SER A 1 -5.80 20.11 -8.34
N PRO A 2 -5.72 18.96 -7.67
CA PRO A 2 -6.16 17.70 -8.25
C PRO A 2 -7.65 17.73 -8.58
N VAL A 3 -8.05 16.98 -9.61
CA VAL A 3 -9.46 16.84 -10.03
C VAL A 3 -9.94 15.43 -9.70
N LYS A 4 -11.03 15.33 -8.94
CA LYS A 4 -11.66 14.04 -8.63
C LYS A 4 -12.40 13.52 -9.86
N MET A 5 -12.02 12.34 -10.33
CA MET A 5 -12.63 11.68 -11.47
C MET A 5 -13.25 10.35 -11.05
N THR A 6 -14.33 9.94 -11.72
CA THR A 6 -15.06 8.70 -11.43
C THR A 6 -15.42 8.01 -12.73
N PHE A 7 -15.09 6.72 -12.83
CA PHE A 7 -15.44 5.88 -13.97
C PHE A 7 -16.38 4.75 -13.54
N ASN A 8 -17.35 4.43 -14.40
CA ASN A 8 -18.16 3.23 -14.27
C ASN A 8 -17.33 2.03 -14.72
N ILE A 9 -17.31 0.96 -13.92
CA ILE A 9 -16.58 -0.28 -14.19
C ILE A 9 -17.50 -1.50 -14.30
N LYS A 10 -18.80 -1.27 -14.46
CA LYS A 10 -19.79 -2.31 -14.71
C LYS A 10 -19.46 -3.02 -16.03
N GLY A 11 -19.43 -4.34 -16.00
CA GLY A 11 -19.07 -5.18 -17.15
C GLY A 11 -17.63 -5.70 -17.12
N GLY A 12 -16.82 -5.26 -16.15
CA GLY A 12 -15.52 -5.86 -15.90
C GLY A 12 -15.61 -7.32 -15.44
N LYS A 13 -14.62 -8.15 -15.76
CA LYS A 13 -14.60 -9.59 -15.41
C LYS A 13 -14.36 -9.78 -13.91
N ASP A 14 -13.36 -9.11 -13.37
CA ASP A 14 -13.11 -9.01 -11.94
C ASP A 14 -12.76 -7.57 -11.58
N ILE A 15 -13.79 -6.81 -11.20
CA ILE A 15 -13.65 -5.38 -10.87
C ILE A 15 -12.63 -5.12 -9.76
N ARG A 16 -12.32 -6.10 -8.90
CA ARG A 16 -11.32 -5.95 -7.82
C ARG A 16 -9.91 -5.71 -8.38
N LYS A 17 -9.65 -6.22 -9.58
CA LYS A 17 -8.38 -6.09 -10.31
C LYS A 17 -8.31 -4.82 -11.18
N ALA A 18 -9.38 -4.03 -11.22
CA ALA A 18 -9.40 -2.79 -11.97
C ALA A 18 -8.50 -1.72 -11.34
N GLY A 19 -7.77 -1.01 -12.18
CA GLY A 19 -6.91 0.10 -11.82
C GLY A 19 -7.03 1.26 -12.81
N VAL A 20 -6.85 2.48 -12.32
CA VAL A 20 -6.72 3.67 -13.16
C VAL A 20 -5.28 3.81 -13.62
N TYR A 21 -5.10 4.16 -14.88
CA TYR A 21 -3.82 4.43 -15.50
C TYR A 21 -3.90 5.75 -16.28
N TYR A 22 -2.77 6.44 -16.42
CA TYR A 22 -2.64 7.58 -17.33
C TYR A 22 -1.68 7.24 -18.47
N LEU A 23 -1.90 7.81 -19.65
CA LEU A 23 -1.01 7.65 -20.78
C LEU A 23 0.16 8.63 -20.66
N ASN A 24 1.36 8.12 -20.43
CA ASN A 24 2.58 8.90 -20.55
C ASN A 24 2.93 9.05 -22.03
N GLU A 25 2.66 10.24 -22.60
CA GLU A 25 2.87 10.52 -24.03
C GLU A 25 4.34 10.52 -24.45
N LYS A 26 5.28 10.66 -23.49
CA LYS A 26 6.72 10.62 -23.79
C LYS A 26 7.22 9.19 -23.99
N THR A 27 6.73 8.26 -23.19
CA THR A 27 7.12 6.83 -23.24
C THR A 27 6.13 6.00 -24.05
N ASN A 28 4.95 6.54 -24.35
CA ASN A 28 3.81 5.86 -24.93
C ASN A 28 3.37 4.63 -24.09
N GLN A 29 3.43 4.75 -22.76
CA GLN A 29 3.08 3.68 -21.82
C GLN A 29 1.97 4.13 -20.85
N TRP A 30 1.16 3.16 -20.43
CA TRP A 30 0.17 3.37 -19.38
C TRP A 30 0.82 3.21 -18.00
N GLU A 31 0.77 4.27 -17.20
CA GLU A 31 1.33 4.30 -15.86
C GLU A 31 0.23 4.22 -14.81
N TYR A 32 0.44 3.37 -13.81
CA TYR A 32 -0.55 3.07 -12.79
C TYR A 32 -0.75 4.24 -11.83
N VAL A 33 -2.01 4.65 -11.64
CA VAL A 33 -2.44 5.72 -10.73
C VAL A 33 -3.08 5.16 -9.47
N GLY A 34 -3.73 3.99 -9.56
CA GLY A 34 -4.48 3.40 -8.45
C GLY A 34 -5.98 3.59 -8.60
N GLY A 35 -6.62 4.18 -7.58
CA GLY A 35 -8.05 4.43 -7.53
C GLY A 35 -8.80 3.53 -6.55
N LYS A 36 -9.82 4.10 -5.91
CA LYS A 36 -10.69 3.46 -4.92
C LYS A 36 -11.92 2.88 -5.60
N ILE A 37 -12.10 1.57 -5.47
CA ILE A 37 -13.30 0.88 -5.96
C ILE A 37 -14.42 1.00 -4.95
N ASP A 38 -15.60 1.36 -5.41
CA ASP A 38 -16.86 1.19 -4.71
C ASP A 38 -17.68 0.08 -5.38
N LYS A 39 -17.81 -1.05 -4.69
CA LYS A 39 -18.56 -2.23 -5.17
C LYS A 39 -20.07 -1.98 -5.20
N GLY A 40 -20.60 -1.11 -4.34
CA GLY A 40 -22.03 -0.79 -4.29
C GLY A 40 -22.47 -0.03 -5.53
N THR A 41 -21.63 0.88 -6.03
CA THR A 41 -21.92 1.69 -7.21
C THR A 41 -21.27 1.16 -8.50
N ASN A 42 -20.40 0.15 -8.42
CA ASN A 42 -19.56 -0.33 -9.52
C ASN A 42 -18.77 0.83 -10.16
N THR A 43 -18.12 1.63 -9.31
CA THR A 43 -17.28 2.74 -9.77
C THR A 43 -15.86 2.64 -9.25
N ILE A 44 -14.93 3.27 -9.96
CA ILE A 44 -13.58 3.54 -9.49
C ILE A 44 -13.35 5.06 -9.48
N THR A 45 -12.83 5.57 -8.38
CA THR A 45 -12.58 7.00 -8.15
C THR A 45 -11.11 7.26 -7.88
N PHE A 46 -10.56 8.33 -8.43
CA PHE A 46 -9.18 8.76 -8.20
C PHE A 46 -9.04 10.27 -8.33
N GLU A 47 -7.88 10.80 -7.92
CA GLU A 47 -7.52 12.20 -8.06
C GLU A 47 -6.51 12.37 -9.21
N ALA A 48 -6.93 13.03 -10.29
CA ALA A 48 -6.06 13.42 -11.39
C ALA A 48 -5.20 14.61 -10.97
N LYS A 49 -3.89 14.38 -10.79
CA LYS A 49 -2.92 15.40 -10.34
C LYS A 49 -2.37 16.25 -11.48
N HIS A 50 -2.50 15.79 -12.72
CA HIS A 50 -2.10 16.52 -13.92
C HIS A 50 -3.03 16.20 -15.10
N PHE A 51 -2.96 17.02 -16.14
CA PHE A 51 -3.67 16.74 -17.39
C PHE A 51 -3.03 15.56 -18.12
N SER A 52 -3.86 14.61 -18.55
CA SER A 52 -3.46 13.43 -19.35
C SER A 52 -4.72 12.70 -19.85
N THR A 53 -4.53 11.68 -20.68
CA THR A 53 -5.56 10.68 -20.99
C THR A 53 -5.56 9.61 -19.90
N TYR A 54 -6.72 9.35 -19.30
CA TYR A 54 -6.89 8.34 -18.27
C TYR A 54 -7.75 7.18 -18.76
N GLY A 55 -7.41 5.97 -18.33
CA GLY A 55 -8.13 4.74 -18.65
C GLY A 55 -8.25 3.82 -17.44
N VAL A 56 -9.29 2.99 -17.42
CA VAL A 56 -9.43 1.92 -16.43
C VAL A 56 -9.14 0.60 -17.11
N PHE A 57 -8.19 -0.16 -16.57
CA PHE A 57 -7.83 -1.48 -17.08
C PHE A 57 -7.89 -2.53 -15.98
N GLU A 58 -8.33 -3.72 -16.36
CA GLU A 58 -8.13 -4.94 -15.56
C GLU A 58 -6.78 -5.55 -15.94
N TYR A 59 -5.83 -5.47 -15.02
CA TYR A 59 -4.55 -6.16 -15.17
C TYR A 59 -4.64 -7.51 -14.46
N ASN A 60 -4.28 -8.61 -15.11
CA ASN A 60 -4.22 -9.92 -14.47
C ASN A 60 -2.77 -10.28 -14.18
N LYS A 61 -2.44 -10.33 -12.88
CA LYS A 61 -1.14 -10.76 -12.40
C LYS A 61 -1.29 -12.02 -11.57
N GLU A 62 -0.57 -13.06 -11.96
CA GLU A 62 -0.47 -14.32 -11.23
C GLU A 62 1.01 -14.69 -11.08
N PHE A 63 1.31 -15.46 -10.03
CA PHE A 63 2.64 -15.99 -9.78
C PHE A 63 2.63 -17.51 -9.89
N LYS A 64 3.69 -18.09 -10.46
CA LYS A 64 3.79 -19.53 -10.73
C LYS A 64 3.76 -20.37 -9.45
N ASP A 65 4.28 -19.83 -8.36
CA ASP A 65 4.40 -20.47 -7.05
C ASP A 65 3.20 -20.23 -6.13
N VAL A 66 2.16 -19.54 -6.62
CA VAL A 66 0.88 -19.36 -5.94
C VAL A 66 -0.20 -20.04 -6.77
N THR A 67 -0.43 -21.33 -6.49
CA THR A 67 -1.44 -22.14 -7.19
C THR A 67 -2.85 -21.86 -6.66
N LYS A 68 -3.87 -22.24 -7.43
CA LYS A 68 -5.30 -22.05 -7.08
C LYS A 68 -5.71 -22.72 -5.76
N ASP A 69 -5.02 -23.77 -5.37
CA ASP A 69 -5.26 -24.49 -4.11
C ASP A 69 -4.65 -23.78 -2.89
N ASN A 70 -3.81 -22.76 -3.12
CA ASN A 70 -3.26 -21.94 -2.04
C ASN A 70 -4.35 -21.01 -1.50
N TRP A 71 -4.54 -20.99 -0.17
CA TRP A 71 -5.50 -20.13 0.51
C TRP A 71 -5.33 -18.64 0.17
N ALA A 72 -4.11 -18.21 -0.18
CA ALA A 72 -3.78 -16.84 -0.52
C ALA A 72 -3.93 -16.51 -2.01
N TYR A 73 -4.30 -17.47 -2.87
CA TYR A 73 -4.34 -17.30 -4.33
C TYR A 73 -5.13 -16.06 -4.77
N ASP A 74 -6.39 -15.95 -4.31
CA ASP A 74 -7.27 -14.85 -4.73
C ASP A 74 -6.74 -13.49 -4.26
N VAL A 75 -6.34 -13.39 -2.98
CA VAL A 75 -5.87 -12.12 -2.41
C VAL A 75 -4.55 -11.68 -3.02
N VAL A 76 -3.60 -12.60 -3.22
CA VAL A 76 -2.31 -12.29 -3.85
C VAL A 76 -2.53 -11.79 -5.27
N ASN A 77 -3.35 -12.48 -6.06
CA ASN A 77 -3.62 -12.08 -7.43
C ASN A 77 -4.33 -10.73 -7.52
N VAL A 78 -5.32 -10.47 -6.66
CA VAL A 78 -5.98 -9.14 -6.62
C VAL A 78 -5.00 -8.04 -6.26
N LEU A 79 -4.18 -8.22 -5.22
CA LEU A 79 -3.23 -7.19 -4.79
C LEU A 79 -2.09 -7.00 -5.80
N ALA A 80 -1.65 -8.07 -6.47
CA ALA A 80 -0.64 -7.99 -7.52
C ALA A 80 -1.17 -7.29 -8.78
N SER A 81 -2.41 -7.60 -9.16
CA SER A 81 -3.15 -6.90 -10.22
C SER A 81 -3.29 -5.40 -9.95
N ARG A 82 -3.32 -5.01 -8.66
CA ARG A 82 -3.38 -3.61 -8.21
C ARG A 82 -2.00 -3.00 -7.93
N HIS A 83 -0.91 -3.63 -8.38
CA HIS A 83 0.48 -3.20 -8.18
C HIS A 83 0.92 -3.05 -6.71
N ILE A 84 0.15 -3.59 -5.76
CA ILE A 84 0.46 -3.55 -4.32
C ILE A 84 1.51 -4.61 -3.99
N ILE A 85 1.33 -5.82 -4.51
CA ILE A 85 2.30 -6.92 -4.46
C ILE A 85 3.06 -6.95 -5.78
N LYS A 86 4.39 -6.97 -5.72
CA LYS A 86 5.24 -7.07 -6.92
C LYS A 86 5.84 -8.46 -7.13
N GLY A 87 5.99 -9.25 -6.08
CA GLY A 87 6.77 -10.50 -6.08
C GLY A 87 8.26 -10.23 -5.86
N VAL A 88 9.03 -11.30 -5.67
CA VAL A 88 10.50 -11.23 -5.66
C VAL A 88 11.06 -11.05 -7.07
N ASP A 89 10.29 -11.50 -8.06
CA ASP A 89 10.52 -11.26 -9.48
C ASP A 89 9.17 -11.20 -10.23
N SER A 90 9.22 -11.19 -11.56
CA SER A 90 8.03 -11.09 -12.40
C SER A 90 7.15 -12.35 -12.42
N GLU A 91 7.57 -13.49 -11.88
CA GLU A 91 6.82 -14.75 -11.91
C GLU A 91 6.69 -15.41 -10.53
N THR A 92 7.43 -14.96 -9.52
CA THR A 92 7.55 -15.59 -8.20
C THR A 92 7.16 -14.64 -7.07
N PHE A 93 6.33 -15.10 -6.12
CA PHE A 93 5.92 -14.33 -4.94
C PHE A 93 6.57 -14.79 -3.62
N VAL A 94 6.77 -16.10 -3.47
CA VAL A 94 7.24 -16.81 -2.27
C VAL A 94 6.28 -16.64 -1.07
N PRO A 95 5.08 -17.24 -1.11
CA PRO A 95 4.00 -16.95 -0.14
C PRO A 95 4.32 -17.29 1.32
N ASN A 96 5.32 -18.14 1.57
CA ASN A 96 5.74 -18.55 2.91
C ASN A 96 7.05 -17.86 3.36
N ALA A 97 7.60 -16.94 2.56
CA ALA A 97 8.77 -16.17 2.96
C ALA A 97 8.43 -15.24 4.13
N LYS A 98 9.41 -15.05 5.02
CA LYS A 98 9.38 -13.93 5.95
C LYS A 98 9.61 -12.66 5.13
N ILE A 99 8.83 -11.62 5.42
CA ILE A 99 9.02 -10.29 4.83
C ILE A 99 9.78 -9.40 5.82
N THR A 100 10.56 -8.47 5.28
CA THR A 100 11.28 -7.49 6.09
C THR A 100 10.39 -6.32 6.48
N ARG A 101 10.84 -5.54 7.46
CA ARG A 101 10.20 -4.28 7.87
C ARG A 101 10.11 -3.30 6.70
N ALA A 102 11.16 -3.18 5.88
CA ALA A 102 11.15 -2.33 4.69
C ALA A 102 10.13 -2.78 3.64
N GLU A 103 10.03 -4.09 3.37
CA GLU A 103 9.05 -4.66 2.44
C GLU A 103 7.62 -4.42 2.90
N PHE A 104 7.37 -4.60 4.20
CA PHE A 104 6.07 -4.33 4.78
C PHE A 104 5.70 -2.84 4.72
N ALA A 105 6.64 -1.94 5.00
CA ALA A 105 6.45 -0.50 4.85
C ALA A 105 6.00 -0.14 3.42
N ALA A 106 6.77 -0.63 2.43
CA ALA A 106 6.49 -0.38 1.02
C ALA A 106 5.15 -0.98 0.57
N LEU A 107 4.78 -2.15 1.09
CA LEU A 107 3.47 -2.76 0.83
C LEU A 107 2.33 -1.91 1.39
N MET A 108 2.46 -1.40 2.61
CA MET A 108 1.42 -0.58 3.24
C MET A 108 1.26 0.78 2.54
N ILE A 109 2.35 1.43 2.14
CA ILE A 109 2.30 2.68 1.38
C ILE A 109 1.56 2.50 0.06
N ARG A 110 1.88 1.45 -0.71
CA ARG A 110 1.16 1.12 -1.94
C ARG A 110 -0.30 0.76 -1.69
N ALA A 111 -0.59 -0.01 -0.65
CA ALA A 111 -1.96 -0.42 -0.32
C ALA A 111 -2.84 0.78 0.06
N LEU A 112 -2.27 1.78 0.72
CA LEU A 112 -2.97 3.00 1.12
C LEU A 112 -2.99 4.08 0.04
N GLY A 113 -2.26 3.90 -1.06
CA GLY A 113 -2.12 4.91 -2.11
C GLY A 113 -1.43 6.18 -1.61
N ILE A 114 -0.57 6.06 -0.60
CA ILE A 114 0.26 7.16 -0.10
C ILE A 114 1.44 7.31 -1.07
N GLU A 115 1.76 8.55 -1.45
CA GLU A 115 2.92 8.80 -2.30
C GLU A 115 4.20 8.63 -1.50
N GLU A 116 5.20 8.00 -2.13
CA GLU A 116 6.54 7.94 -1.58
C GLU A 116 7.15 9.35 -1.55
N GLU A 117 7.90 9.64 -0.50
CA GLU A 117 8.55 10.95 -0.32
C GLU A 117 10.07 10.79 -0.26
N PRO A 118 10.86 11.75 -0.78
CA PRO A 118 12.31 11.71 -0.65
C PRO A 118 12.73 11.58 0.81
N TYR A 119 13.57 10.59 1.08
CA TYR A 119 14.08 10.32 2.42
C TYR A 119 14.86 11.52 3.01
N LYS A 120 14.61 11.85 4.28
CA LYS A 120 15.18 13.03 4.95
C LYS A 120 16.27 12.73 5.99
N GLY A 121 16.69 11.48 6.12
CA GLY A 121 17.81 11.12 7.02
C GLY A 121 17.42 10.97 8.50
N GLU A 122 16.17 10.60 8.80
CA GLU A 122 15.71 10.44 10.19
C GLU A 122 16.38 9.26 10.94
N PHE A 123 16.69 8.18 10.21
CA PHE A 123 17.22 6.92 10.72
C PHE A 123 18.67 6.65 10.26
N ASN A 124 19.48 6.11 11.15
CA ASN A 124 20.91 5.84 10.95
C ASN A 124 21.17 4.65 10.00
N ASP A 125 20.24 3.70 9.94
CA ASP A 125 20.34 2.44 9.19
C ASP A 125 19.55 2.44 7.87
N VAL A 126 19.02 3.60 7.48
CA VAL A 126 18.38 3.79 6.18
C VAL A 126 19.30 4.63 5.30
N ARG A 127 19.88 3.98 4.29
CA ARG A 127 20.72 4.65 3.30
C ARG A 127 19.84 5.43 2.32
N GLU A 128 20.19 6.69 2.08
CA GLU A 128 19.57 7.48 1.01
C GLU A 128 19.72 6.77 -0.35
N GLY A 129 18.63 6.74 -1.13
CA GLY A 129 18.58 6.05 -2.41
C GLY A 129 18.47 4.52 -2.31
N ALA A 130 18.36 3.92 -1.12
CA ALA A 130 17.89 2.54 -1.01
C ALA A 130 16.45 2.44 -1.54
N TRP A 131 16.09 1.31 -2.15
CA TRP A 131 14.79 1.14 -2.81
C TRP A 131 13.59 1.36 -1.86
N TYR A 132 13.79 1.14 -0.56
CA TYR A 132 12.80 1.31 0.49
C TYR A 132 12.83 2.68 1.18
N ALA A 133 13.85 3.51 0.95
CA ALA A 133 14.10 4.70 1.76
C ALA A 133 12.92 5.69 1.69
N ASN A 134 12.38 5.91 0.50
CA ASN A 134 11.25 6.81 0.30
C ASN A 134 9.93 6.26 0.85
N ALA A 135 9.73 4.95 0.77
CA ALA A 135 8.57 4.28 1.37
C ALA A 135 8.63 4.34 2.90
N ILE A 136 9.81 4.16 3.49
CA ILE A 136 10.02 4.31 4.93
C ILE A 136 9.74 5.74 5.38
N GLU A 137 10.25 6.74 4.66
CA GLU A 137 9.98 8.16 4.93
C GLU A 137 8.46 8.42 4.95
N ALA A 138 7.76 7.99 3.90
CA ALA A 138 6.32 8.16 3.80
C ALA A 138 5.58 7.44 4.92
N ALA A 139 5.97 6.22 5.28
CA ALA A 139 5.32 5.43 6.33
C ALA A 139 5.55 6.04 7.72
N TYR A 140 6.73 6.61 7.95
CA TYR A 140 7.05 7.32 9.17
C TYR A 140 6.27 8.62 9.30
N LYS A 141 6.24 9.46 8.25
CA LYS A 141 5.44 10.71 8.24
C LYS A 141 3.94 10.45 8.36
N ALA A 142 3.47 9.41 7.70
CA ALA A 142 2.09 8.96 7.85
C ALA A 142 1.80 8.45 9.26
N GLY A 143 2.83 8.22 10.10
CA GLY A 143 2.69 7.75 11.49
C GLY A 143 2.17 6.31 11.58
N ILE A 144 2.38 5.49 10.53
CA ILE A 144 1.94 4.10 10.50
C ILE A 144 3.07 3.14 10.87
N MET A 145 4.32 3.52 10.59
CA MET A 145 5.50 2.74 10.89
C MET A 145 6.48 3.58 11.70
N LEU A 146 6.91 3.05 12.84
CA LEU A 146 7.82 3.73 13.76
C LEU A 146 9.16 3.00 13.83
N GLY A 147 10.23 3.76 14.00
CA GLY A 147 11.56 3.25 14.28
C GLY A 147 11.70 2.76 15.73
N ASP A 148 12.84 2.14 15.98
CA ASP A 148 13.38 1.84 17.31
C ASP A 148 14.50 2.85 17.60
N GLY A 149 14.14 3.92 18.32
CA GLY A 149 15.00 5.09 18.47
C GLY A 149 15.35 5.70 17.12
N LYS A 150 16.65 5.73 16.77
CA LYS A 150 17.17 6.24 15.50
C LYS A 150 17.41 5.16 14.44
N ASN A 151 16.84 3.96 14.60
CA ASN A 151 16.97 2.86 13.65
C ASN A 151 15.60 2.42 13.14
N MET A 152 15.49 2.12 11.85
CA MET A 152 14.27 1.59 11.25
C MET A 152 14.26 0.05 11.22
N ARG A 153 15.45 -0.57 11.26
CA ARG A 153 15.72 -2.00 11.09
C ARG A 153 15.14 -2.53 9.76
N PRO A 154 15.51 -1.96 8.61
CA PRO A 154 14.83 -2.21 7.34
C PRO A 154 14.89 -3.67 6.90
N ASP A 155 16.00 -4.37 7.17
CA ASP A 155 16.25 -5.74 6.74
C ASP A 155 15.80 -6.81 7.75
N ASP A 156 15.40 -6.39 8.96
CA ASP A 156 14.89 -7.32 9.97
C ASP A 156 13.54 -7.90 9.52
N PRO A 157 13.31 -9.21 9.72
CA PRO A 157 11.98 -9.78 9.58
C PRO A 157 10.99 -9.07 10.51
N ILE A 158 9.89 -8.58 9.96
CA ILE A 158 8.85 -7.94 10.77
C ILE A 158 8.08 -9.00 11.57
N THR A 159 7.88 -8.76 12.87
CA THR A 159 7.14 -9.70 13.71
C THR A 159 5.63 -9.54 13.55
N ARG A 160 4.85 -10.51 14.03
CA ARG A 160 3.38 -10.43 14.00
C ARG A 160 2.88 -9.24 14.81
N GLU A 161 3.50 -8.99 15.97
CA GLU A 161 3.18 -7.89 16.86
C GLU A 161 3.44 -6.53 16.19
N GLU A 162 4.56 -6.42 15.46
CA GLU A 162 4.90 -5.22 14.70
C GLU A 162 3.94 -5.00 13.53
N MET A 163 3.60 -6.05 12.77
CA MET A 163 2.56 -5.98 11.73
C MET A 163 1.23 -5.49 12.30
N THR A 164 0.78 -6.08 13.42
CA THR A 164 -0.46 -5.68 14.09
C THR A 164 -0.42 -4.22 14.52
N ALA A 165 0.69 -3.75 15.09
CA ALA A 165 0.83 -2.36 15.51
C ALA A 165 0.69 -1.40 14.33
N VAL A 166 1.29 -1.70 13.17
CA VAL A 166 1.15 -0.90 11.96
C VAL A 166 -0.30 -0.92 11.45
N ILE A 167 -0.92 -2.10 11.36
CA ILE A 167 -2.31 -2.25 10.90
C ILE A 167 -3.27 -1.47 11.80
N MET A 168 -3.07 -1.48 13.12
CA MET A 168 -3.91 -0.73 14.06
C MET A 168 -3.75 0.78 13.90
N ARG A 169 -2.54 1.29 13.66
CA ARG A 169 -2.31 2.71 13.34
C ARG A 169 -2.99 3.12 12.04
N VAL A 170 -2.94 2.25 11.04
CA VAL A 170 -3.65 2.44 9.76
C VAL A 170 -5.16 2.46 9.99
N TYR A 171 -5.70 1.50 10.74
CA TYR A 171 -7.12 1.45 11.07
C TYR A 171 -7.57 2.71 11.79
N GLY A 172 -6.82 3.18 12.80
CA GLY A 172 -7.13 4.42 13.50
C GLY A 172 -7.18 5.65 12.59
N LYS A 173 -6.29 5.72 11.59
CA LYS A 173 -6.26 6.82 10.60
C LYS A 173 -7.42 6.73 9.61
N LEU A 174 -7.77 5.52 9.15
CA LEU A 174 -8.87 5.31 8.21
C LEU A 174 -10.26 5.48 8.85
N ALA A 175 -10.38 5.17 10.13
CA ALA A 175 -11.62 5.29 10.88
C ALA A 175 -11.94 6.72 11.34
N GLU A 176 -11.05 7.70 11.07
CA GLU A 176 -11.07 9.03 11.71
C GLU A 176 -11.29 8.88 13.22
N TYR A 177 -10.35 8.26 13.93
CA TYR A 177 -10.43 8.17 15.39
C TYR A 177 -10.48 9.59 15.98
N LYS A 178 -11.69 10.06 16.30
CA LYS A 178 -11.93 11.14 17.24
C LYS A 178 -11.38 10.64 18.57
N GLU A 179 -10.20 11.14 18.94
CA GLU A 179 -9.57 10.92 20.25
C GLU A 179 -10.52 11.19 21.43
N ASP A 180 -11.61 11.93 21.22
CA ASP A 180 -12.66 12.22 22.21
C ASP A 180 -13.41 10.99 22.78
N SER A 181 -13.14 9.77 22.33
CA SER A 181 -13.85 8.55 22.79
C SER A 181 -13.01 7.57 23.61
N ILE A 182 -11.74 7.88 23.90
CA ILE A 182 -11.04 7.30 25.07
C ILE A 182 -11.02 8.36 26.16
N GLY A 183 -12.20 8.64 26.72
CA GLY A 183 -12.28 9.32 28.00
C GLY A 183 -11.58 8.47 29.06
N ASN A 184 -10.51 9.00 29.64
CA ASN A 184 -9.88 8.56 30.88
C ASN A 184 -9.77 7.04 31.11
N THR A 185 -8.73 6.42 30.57
CA THR A 185 -8.12 5.28 31.27
C THR A 185 -6.84 5.73 31.95
N THR A 186 -7.00 6.51 33.02
CA THR A 186 -6.00 6.53 34.09
C THR A 186 -5.91 5.12 34.66
N PHE A 187 -4.86 4.39 34.30
CA PHE A 187 -4.45 3.22 35.08
C PHE A 187 -3.76 3.75 36.34
N SER A 188 -4.51 3.81 37.43
CA SER A 188 -3.96 3.96 38.78
C SER A 188 -3.60 2.56 39.26
N ASP A 189 -2.31 2.22 39.25
CA ASP A 189 -1.84 1.10 40.07
C ASP A 189 -1.64 1.65 41.48
N ASN A 190 -2.56 1.30 42.38
CA ASN A 190 -2.47 1.66 43.79
C ASN A 190 -1.45 0.74 44.47
N ASN A 191 -0.37 1.33 44.99
CA ASN A 191 0.40 0.77 46.10
C ASN A 191 0.35 1.76 47.26
#